data_AF-A0A7C1PYR0-F1
#
_entry.id   AF-A0A7C1PYR0-F1
#
_cell.length_a   1.000
_cell.length_b   1.000
_cell.length_c   1.000
_cell.angle_alpha   90.00
_cell.angle_beta   90.00
_cell.angle_gamma   90.00
#
_symmetry.space_group_name_H-M   'P 1'
#
loop_
_entity.id
_entity.type
_entity.pdbx_description
1 polymer ?
#
loop_
_entity_poly.entity_id
_entity_poly.type
_entity_poly.pdbx_seq_one_letter_code
_entity_poly.pdbx_strand_id
1 'polypeptide(L)' 'MVFTPYCDTVAITNLAAYKRNLQKIISYIGDSVRLMVVMKANAYGHGMVECARTCLLYTSD' A
#
# COMPACT_ATOMS: atom_id res chain seq x y z
N MET A 1 3.24 3.59 -20.78
CA MET A 1 4.64 3.14 -20.59
C MET A 1 4.65 1.66 -20.90
N VAL A 2 5.32 1.26 -21.98
CA VAL A 2 5.46 -0.15 -22.35
C VAL A 2 6.56 -0.72 -21.46
N PHE A 3 6.26 -1.81 -20.75
CA PHE A 3 7.25 -2.52 -19.96
C PHE A 3 8.29 -3.10 -20.93
N THR A 4 9.45 -2.45 -21.05
CA THR A 4 10.54 -2.96 -21.88
C THR A 4 11.19 -4.13 -21.13
N PRO A 5 11.19 -5.35 -21.68
CA PRO A 5 11.49 -6.58 -20.94
C PRO A 5 12.98 -6.79 -20.61
N TYR A 6 13.84 -5.80 -20.82
CA TYR A 6 15.30 -5.90 -20.62
C TYR A 6 15.79 -4.82 -19.65
N CYS A 7 15.41 -4.97 -18.39
CA CYS A 7 15.95 -4.17 -17.28
C CYS A 7 16.16 -5.09 -16.08
N ASP A 8 17.41 -5.41 -15.78
CA ASP A 8 17.77 -6.27 -14.63
C ASP A 8 17.58 -5.57 -13.28
N THR A 9 17.48 -4.23 -13.29
CA THR A 9 17.19 -3.44 -12.09
C THR A 9 15.69 -3.42 -11.83
N VAL A 10 15.28 -3.93 -10.68
CA VAL A 10 13.87 -3.97 -10.28
C VAL A 10 13.68 -3.35 -8.90
N ALA A 11 12.51 -2.74 -8.69
CA ALA A 11 12.06 -2.33 -7.37
C ALA A 11 11.07 -3.37 -6.83
N ILE A 12 11.35 -3.91 -5.64
CA ILE A 12 10.51 -4.93 -5.00
C ILE A 12 9.72 -4.28 -3.86
N THR A 13 8.40 -4.28 -3.98
CA THR A 13 7.49 -3.81 -2.92
C THR A 13 7.11 -4.95 -1.99
N ASN A 14 7.40 -4.82 -0.70
CA ASN A 14 6.99 -5.80 0.32
C ASN A 14 5.60 -5.48 0.90
N LEU A 15 4.56 -6.12 0.34
CA LEU A 15 3.17 -5.92 0.79
C LEU A 15 2.91 -6.41 2.23
N ALA A 16 3.67 -7.39 2.73
CA ALA A 16 3.54 -7.84 4.11
C ALA A 16 4.10 -6.83 5.12
N ALA A 17 5.18 -6.12 4.77
CA ALA A 17 5.69 -5.01 5.58
C ALA A 17 4.70 -3.85 5.56
N TYR A 18 4.14 -3.56 4.38
CA TYR A 18 3.12 -2.54 4.23
C TYR A 18 1.87 -2.81 5.09
N LYS A 19 1.33 -4.04 5.05
CA LYS A 19 0.21 -4.46 5.90
C LYS A 19 0.51 -4.29 7.40
N ARG A 20 1.70 -4.69 7.85
CA ARG A 20 2.13 -4.52 9.24
C ARG A 20 2.20 -3.05 9.66
N ASN A 21 2.60 -2.16 8.76
CA ASN A 21 2.62 -0.72 9.03
C ASN A 21 1.19 -0.17 9.21
N LEU A 22 0.25 -0.59 8.37
CA LEU A 22 -1.16 -0.21 8.52
C LEU A 22 -1.74 -0.70 9.84
N GLN A 23 -1.49 -1.97 10.21
CA GLN A 23 -1.93 -2.53 11.48
C GLN A 23 -1.39 -1.76 12.68
N LYS A 24 -0.12 -1.33 12.64
CA LYS A 24 0.47 -0.49 13.69
C LYS A 24 -0.23 0.86 13.79
N ILE A 25 -0.46 1.54 12.66
CA ILE A 25 -1.17 2.83 12.65
C ILE A 25 -2.57 2.67 13.25
N ILE A 26 -3.32 1.64 12.85
CA ILE A 26 -4.66 1.33 13.38
C ILE A 26 -4.58 1.10 14.90
N SER A 27 -3.61 0.32 15.37
CA SER A 27 -3.43 0.06 16.80
C SER A 27 -3.14 1.32 17.63
N TYR A 28 -2.56 2.38 17.01
CA TYR A 28 -2.30 3.64 17.68
C TYR A 28 -3.50 4.59 17.68
N ILE A 29 -4.25 4.66 16.59
CA ILE A 29 -5.39 5.59 16.46
C ILE A 29 -6.69 5.01 17.05
N GLY A 30 -6.77 3.68 17.21
CA GLY A 30 -7.93 2.97 17.71
C GLY A 30 -9.01 2.74 16.64
N ASP A 31 -9.85 1.72 16.86
CA ASP A 31 -10.81 1.23 15.87
C ASP A 31 -11.95 2.22 15.54
N SER A 32 -12.15 3.26 16.37
CA SER A 32 -13.16 4.30 16.15
C SER A 32 -12.74 5.39 15.17
N VAL A 33 -11.46 5.43 14.79
CA VAL A 33 -10.89 6.45 13.89
C VAL A 33 -10.73 5.87 12.49
N ARG A 34 -11.36 6.50 11.50
CA ARG A 34 -11.19 6.11 10.09
C ARG A 34 -9.81 6.53 9.58
N LEU A 35 -9.12 5.59 8.94
CA LEU A 35 -7.82 5.82 8.31
C LEU A 35 -7.96 6.09 6.80
N MET A 36 -7.47 7.24 6.33
CA MET A 36 -7.34 7.54 4.91
C MET A 36 -5.91 7.29 4.44
N VAL A 37 -5.71 6.25 3.63
CA VAL A 37 -4.40 5.93 3.06
C VAL A 37 -4.19 6.71 1.76
N VAL A 38 -3.26 7.66 1.77
CA VAL A 38 -2.94 8.48 0.59
C VAL A 38 -2.03 7.70 -0.37
N MET A 39 -2.51 7.41 -1.58
CA MET A 39 -1.77 6.60 -2.59
C MET A 39 -1.43 7.37 -3.87
N LYS A 40 -1.25 8.70 -3.77
CA LYS A 40 -0.87 9.53 -4.91
C LYS A 40 0.41 9.01 -5.60
N ALA A 41 0.61 9.39 -6.86
CA ALA A 41 1.79 9.03 -7.64
C ALA A 41 2.08 7.51 -7.67
N ASN A 42 1.06 6.71 -7.99
CA ASN A 42 1.16 5.25 -8.06
C ASN A 42 1.61 4.60 -6.73
N ALA A 43 1.01 5.03 -5.61
CA ALA A 43 1.46 4.69 -4.25
C ALA A 43 2.94 5.04 -4.02
N TYR A 44 3.33 6.28 -4.32
CA TYR A 44 4.73 6.74 -4.23
C TYR A 44 5.71 5.81 -4.96
N GLY A 45 5.33 5.34 -6.15
CA GLY A 45 6.14 4.43 -6.97
C GLY A 45 6.10 2.95 -6.57
N HIS A 46 5.37 2.57 -5.51
CA HIS A 46 5.32 1.17 -5.03
C HIS A 46 4.31 0.30 -5.79
N GLY A 47 3.41 0.90 -6.57
CA GLY A 47 2.33 0.23 -7.29
C GLY A 47 0.99 0.38 -6.58
N MET A 48 0.12 1.22 -7.14
CA MET A 48 -1.15 1.61 -6.52
C MET A 48 -2.11 0.44 -6.32
N VAL A 49 -2.27 -0.40 -7.34
CA VAL A 49 -3.31 -1.44 -7.35
C VAL A 49 -3.09 -2.46 -6.22
N GLU A 50 -1.89 -3.02 -6.10
CA GLU A 50 -1.60 -4.00 -5.05
C GLU A 50 -1.55 -3.39 -3.65
N CYS A 51 -1.08 -2.14 -3.53
CA CYS A 51 -1.15 -1.40 -2.27
C CYS A 51 -2.62 -1.15 -1.86
N ALA A 52 -3.49 -0.74 -2.79
CA ALA A 52 -4.91 -0.51 -2.55
C ALA A 52 -5.62 -1.80 -2.11
N ARG A 53 -5.38 -2.92 -2.80
CA ARG A 53 -5.93 -4.23 -2.40
C ARG A 53 -5.50 -4.63 -0.98
N THR A 54 -4.27 -4.31 -0.58
CA THR A 54 -3.78 -4.57 0.77
C THR A 54 -4.51 -3.71 1.83
N CYS A 55 -4.99 -2.52 1.45
CA CYS A 55 -5.71 -1.60 2.35
C CYS A 55 -7.20 -1.89 2.50
N LEU A 56 -7.85 -2.44 1.48
CA LEU A 56 -9.31 -2.69 1.49
C LEU A 56 -9.77 -3.61 2.63
N LEU A 57 -8.85 -4.37 3.23
CA LEU A 57 -9.12 -5.16 4.44
C LEU A 57 -9.45 -4.30 5.69
N TYR A 58 -9.20 -2.99 5.64
CA TYR A 58 -9.29 -2.08 6.79
C TYR A 58 -10.28 -0.93 6.59
N THR A 59 -10.99 -0.90 5.46
CA THR A 59 -12.03 0.08 5.20
C THR A 59 -13.38 -0.57 5.49
N SER A 60 -14.04 -0.17 6.58
CA SER A 60 -15.45 -0.49 6.80
C SER A 60 -16.32 0.35 5.86
N ASP A 61 -17.39 -0.24 5.31
CA ASP A 61 -18.50 0.51 4.70
C ASP A 61 -19.15 1.47 5.71
#